data_AF-A0A2W2FPL6-F1
#
_entry.id   AF-A0A2W2FPL6-F1
#
_cell.length_a   1.000
_cell.length_b   1.000
_cell.length_c   1.000
_cell.angle_alpha   90.00
_cell.angle_beta   90.00
_cell.angle_gamma   90.00
#
_symmetry.space_group_name_H-M   'P 1'
#
loop_
_entity.id
_entity.type
_entity.pdbx_description
1 polymer ?
#
loop_
_entity_poly.entity_id
_entity_poly.type
_entity_poly.pdbx_seq_one_letter_code
_entity_poly.pdbx_strand_id
1 'polypeptide(L)'
;MYFVCRWREESPFSKRVVTVPDATVLDWFGRGWDHEDPCEWIDSELGGNVYGLDSIFEEARERNLPRPQTVDELRELLNEYLWVEGDDDGTFIRLGEHALRVRTDDDEVDLAYYFVDDDAAAASPDRLAFLLHDTWPLPTDVAATDAVFNHGVPARIVRLVPSGPESVFSVRLCWESPDTYRNLDLAGAIVFPGLTLPDLAAGLRGIGAPCADRWPHDARLLRALVAPGEDDIGLALERYARLPGYAPSPAGIDRVPEHGTIHREMLQLLLPEPPAESLTRRDPHIAQVARYIDSFFGFDQWFLFDTRWAAAHPDLARSLLCYGTHWDPYEA
;
A
#
# COMPACT_ATOMS: atom_id res chain seq x y z
N MET A 1 15.66 -14.78 3.23
CA MET A 1 15.14 -13.57 3.90
C MET A 1 14.80 -12.47 2.89
N TYR A 2 13.78 -11.68 3.17
CA TYR A 2 13.33 -10.54 2.36
C TYR A 2 13.69 -9.22 3.03
N PHE A 3 14.13 -8.25 2.23
CA PHE A 3 14.13 -6.84 2.54
C PHE A 3 13.01 -6.16 1.74
N VAL A 4 12.26 -5.27 2.39
CA VAL A 4 11.27 -4.43 1.72
C VAL A 4 11.48 -2.97 2.12
N CYS A 5 11.68 -2.09 1.14
CA CYS A 5 11.57 -0.65 1.32
C CYS A 5 10.20 -0.20 0.78
N ARG A 6 9.34 0.33 1.64
CA ARG A 6 8.03 0.88 1.28
C ARG A 6 8.16 2.39 1.19
N TRP A 7 8.60 2.88 0.03
CA TRP A 7 8.69 4.31 -0.29
C TRP A 7 9.27 4.58 -1.68
N ARG A 8 8.97 5.73 -2.33
CA ARG A 8 9.69 6.41 -3.46
C ARG A 8 10.28 5.56 -4.58
N GLU A 9 9.92 4.29 -4.66
CA GLU A 9 10.52 3.40 -5.64
C GLU A 9 9.90 3.68 -7.01
N GLU A 10 10.72 3.53 -8.05
CA GLU A 10 10.29 3.46 -9.45
C GLU A 10 9.55 2.12 -9.75
N SER A 11 8.75 1.67 -8.78
CA SER A 11 7.95 0.46 -8.83
C SER A 11 6.47 0.86 -8.85
N PRO A 12 5.63 0.25 -9.71
CA PRO A 12 4.19 0.46 -9.71
C PRO A 12 3.50 0.18 -8.36
N PHE A 13 4.15 -0.55 -7.44
CA PHE A 13 3.66 -0.80 -6.07
C PHE A 13 4.22 0.16 -5.02
N SER A 14 5.02 1.16 -5.41
CA SER A 14 5.72 2.10 -4.52
C SER A 14 6.50 1.40 -3.40
N LYS A 15 7.11 0.26 -3.74
CA LYS A 15 7.97 -0.51 -2.84
C LYS A 15 9.00 -1.33 -3.63
N ARG A 16 10.13 -1.61 -2.99
CA ARG A 16 11.25 -2.41 -3.49
C ARG A 16 11.37 -3.62 -2.61
N VAL A 17 11.34 -4.79 -3.23
CA VAL A 17 11.47 -6.07 -2.55
C VAL A 17 12.76 -6.71 -3.04
N VAL A 18 13.63 -7.09 -2.12
CA VAL A 18 14.91 -7.74 -2.41
C VAL A 18 15.03 -8.99 -1.56
N THR A 19 15.49 -10.09 -2.15
CA THR A 19 15.87 -11.28 -1.39
C THR A 19 17.35 -11.20 -1.04
N VAL A 20 17.66 -11.34 0.25
CA VAL A 20 19.04 -11.38 0.76
C VAL A 20 19.37 -12.80 1.23
N PRO A 21 20.65 -13.21 1.16
CA PRO A 21 21.05 -14.61 1.38
C PRO A 21 21.02 -15.05 2.85
N ASP A 22 20.97 -14.12 3.80
CA ASP A 22 21.00 -14.44 5.23
C ASP A 22 19.71 -15.12 5.69
N ALA A 23 19.85 -15.97 6.71
CA ALA A 23 18.72 -16.71 7.28
C ALA A 23 17.92 -15.87 8.26
N THR A 24 18.58 -14.97 9.00
CA THR A 24 17.95 -14.15 10.04
C THR A 24 18.34 -12.68 9.92
N VAL A 25 17.56 -11.81 10.57
CA VAL A 25 17.89 -10.38 10.69
C VAL A 25 19.25 -10.18 11.37
N LEU A 26 19.52 -10.93 12.43
CA LEU A 26 20.78 -10.86 13.17
C LEU A 26 21.98 -11.21 12.29
N ASP A 27 21.84 -12.25 11.45
CA ASP A 27 22.91 -12.66 10.53
C ASP A 27 23.24 -11.56 9.52
N TRP A 28 22.22 -10.89 8.96
CA TRP A 28 22.41 -9.79 8.00
C TRP A 28 23.11 -8.58 8.63
N PHE A 29 22.66 -8.12 9.80
CA PHE A 29 23.35 -7.04 10.53
C PHE A 29 24.77 -7.45 10.92
N GLY A 30 24.95 -8.69 11.36
CA GLY A 30 26.27 -9.22 11.68
C GLY A 30 27.21 -9.24 10.47
N ARG A 31 26.72 -9.55 9.27
CA ARG A 31 27.50 -9.54 8.02
C ARG A 31 27.94 -8.13 7.63
N GLY A 32 27.07 -7.13 7.85
CA GLY A 32 27.35 -5.72 7.58
C GLY A 32 28.24 -5.00 8.58
N TRP A 33 28.36 -5.53 9.81
CA TRP A 33 28.88 -4.81 10.97
C TRP A 33 30.27 -4.19 10.78
N ASP A 34 31.15 -4.90 10.06
CA ASP A 34 32.55 -4.50 9.86
C ASP A 34 32.82 -3.96 8.43
N HIS A 35 31.78 -3.63 7.66
CA HIS A 35 31.97 -3.13 6.29
C HIS A 35 32.64 -1.74 6.29
N GLU A 36 33.64 -1.54 5.42
CA GLU A 36 34.41 -0.28 5.40
C GLU A 36 33.55 0.92 4.98
N ASP A 37 32.67 0.71 4.00
CA ASP A 37 31.68 1.67 3.52
C ASP A 37 30.27 1.06 3.68
N PRO A 38 29.56 1.33 4.79
CA PRO A 38 28.22 0.80 5.00
C PRO A 38 27.19 1.34 4.01
N CYS A 39 27.34 2.60 3.58
CA CYS A 39 26.39 3.25 2.67
C CYS A 39 26.43 2.58 1.29
N GLU A 40 27.62 2.40 0.71
CA GLU A 40 27.80 1.70 -0.56
C GLU A 40 27.36 0.23 -0.47
N TRP A 41 27.65 -0.44 0.66
CA TRP A 41 27.23 -1.82 0.87
C TRP A 41 25.71 -1.97 0.92
N ILE A 42 25.02 -1.12 1.68
CA ILE A 42 23.56 -1.11 1.76
C ILE A 42 22.95 -0.83 0.40
N ASP A 43 23.43 0.19 -0.32
CA ASP A 43 22.95 0.56 -1.64
C ASP A 43 23.08 -0.62 -2.63
N SER A 44 24.24 -1.28 -2.65
CA SER A 44 24.47 -2.43 -3.52
C SER A 44 23.68 -3.68 -3.12
N GLU A 45 23.56 -3.97 -1.82
CA GLU A 45 22.91 -5.19 -1.32
C GLU A 45 21.38 -5.09 -1.40
N LEU A 46 20.83 -3.90 -1.11
CA LEU A 46 19.39 -3.66 -1.02
C LEU A 46 18.82 -2.97 -2.26
N GLY A 47 19.64 -2.74 -3.30
CA GLY A 47 19.22 -2.18 -4.58
C GLY A 47 18.85 -0.69 -4.51
N GLY A 48 19.48 0.06 -3.62
CA GLY A 48 19.28 1.49 -3.42
C GLY A 48 19.47 1.93 -1.97
N ASN A 49 19.62 3.23 -1.76
CA ASN A 49 19.68 3.85 -0.43
C ASN A 49 18.43 3.49 0.41
N VAL A 50 18.63 3.36 1.73
CA VAL A 50 17.58 3.19 2.74
C VAL A 50 17.80 4.22 3.83
N TYR A 51 16.90 5.19 3.93
CA TYR A 51 17.06 6.34 4.81
C TYR A 51 17.32 5.92 6.27
N GLY A 52 18.42 6.42 6.83
CA GLY A 52 18.83 6.19 8.22
C GLY A 52 19.40 4.81 8.55
N LEU A 53 19.32 3.82 7.64
CA LEU A 53 19.75 2.45 7.93
C LEU A 53 21.27 2.33 8.10
N ASP A 54 22.05 3.16 7.40
CA ASP A 54 23.51 3.18 7.49
C ASP A 54 24.04 3.67 8.84
N SER A 55 23.28 4.49 9.57
CA SER A 55 23.74 5.15 10.79
C SER A 55 24.21 4.16 11.88
N ILE A 56 23.55 3.01 12.04
CA ILE A 56 23.94 2.01 13.04
C ILE A 56 25.33 1.44 12.74
N PHE A 57 25.65 1.25 11.46
CA PHE A 57 26.95 0.75 11.03
C PHE A 57 28.03 1.83 11.14
N GLU A 58 27.68 3.09 10.83
CA GLU A 58 28.57 4.22 11.04
C GLU A 58 28.94 4.37 12.53
N GLU A 59 27.94 4.37 13.42
CA GLU A 59 28.13 4.45 14.87
C GLU A 59 28.91 3.23 15.41
N ALA A 60 28.64 2.03 14.89
CA ALA A 60 29.40 0.83 15.23
C ALA A 60 30.89 1.01 14.94
N ARG A 61 31.24 1.58 13.78
CA ARG A 61 32.62 1.86 13.39
C ARG A 61 33.24 2.99 14.23
N GLU A 62 32.55 4.11 14.38
CA GLU A 62 33.05 5.28 15.08
C GLU A 62 33.31 5.01 16.57
N ARG A 63 32.45 4.21 17.19
CA ARG A 63 32.54 3.88 18.62
C ARG A 63 33.18 2.53 18.91
N ASN A 64 33.55 1.77 17.87
CA ASN A 64 34.02 0.39 17.99
C ASN A 64 33.04 -0.50 18.78
N LEU A 65 31.75 -0.42 18.44
CA LEU A 65 30.71 -1.20 19.11
C LEU A 65 30.88 -2.70 18.79
N PRO A 66 30.66 -3.59 19.77
CA PRO A 66 30.73 -5.02 19.53
C PRO A 66 29.64 -5.46 18.56
N ARG A 67 29.98 -6.37 17.65
CA ARG A 67 29.01 -7.04 16.79
C ARG A 67 27.97 -7.77 17.66
N PRO A 68 26.66 -7.57 17.44
CA PRO A 68 25.64 -8.26 18.22
C PRO A 68 25.72 -9.77 17.99
N GLN A 69 25.62 -10.53 19.07
CA GLN A 69 25.60 -12.00 19.09
C GLN A 69 24.19 -12.54 19.37
N THR A 70 23.27 -11.67 19.83
CA THR A 70 21.88 -12.03 20.10
C THR A 70 20.92 -10.99 19.53
N VAL A 71 19.66 -11.39 19.33
CA VAL A 71 18.58 -10.48 18.92
C VAL A 71 18.35 -9.37 19.95
N ASP A 72 18.54 -9.67 21.24
CA ASP A 72 18.40 -8.69 22.31
C ASP A 72 19.50 -7.63 22.26
N GLU A 73 20.76 -8.04 22.05
CA GLU A 73 21.87 -7.10 21.84
C GLU A 73 21.66 -6.26 20.58
N LEU A 74 21.21 -6.86 19.47
CA LEU A 74 20.88 -6.11 18.26
C LEU A 74 19.75 -5.10 18.53
N ARG A 75 18.73 -5.47 19.32
CA ARG A 75 17.64 -4.56 19.68
C ARG A 75 18.14 -3.36 20.46
N GLU A 76 19.01 -3.58 21.45
CA GLU A 76 19.62 -2.50 22.22
C GLU A 76 20.41 -1.55 21.30
N LEU A 77 21.24 -2.10 20.41
CA LEU A 77 22.04 -1.31 19.47
C LEU A 77 21.17 -0.53 18.47
N LEU A 78 20.11 -1.13 17.93
CA LEU A 78 19.18 -0.43 17.03
C LEU A 78 18.49 0.74 17.74
N ASN A 79 17.98 0.54 18.96
CA ASN A 79 17.30 1.63 19.67
C ASN A 79 18.25 2.77 20.07
N GLU A 80 19.53 2.48 20.28
CA GLU A 80 20.51 3.50 20.68
C GLU A 80 21.16 4.23 19.49
N TYR A 81 21.37 3.53 18.36
CA TYR A 81 22.25 4.01 17.27
C TYR A 81 21.61 4.06 15.89
N LEU A 82 20.43 3.44 15.69
CA LEU A 82 19.71 3.61 14.44
C LEU A 82 19.04 4.98 14.41
N TRP A 83 19.36 5.77 13.41
CA TRP A 83 18.74 7.05 13.17
C TRP A 83 17.35 6.80 12.58
N VAL A 84 16.35 7.16 13.36
CA VAL A 84 14.96 7.15 12.95
C VAL A 84 14.37 8.51 13.27
N GLU A 85 13.97 9.22 12.23
CA GLU A 85 13.40 10.54 12.36
C GLU A 85 11.90 10.45 12.68
N GLY A 86 11.46 11.30 13.60
CA GLY A 86 10.10 11.31 14.14
C GLY A 86 9.81 10.27 15.24
N ASP A 87 10.77 9.45 15.67
CA ASP A 87 10.56 8.45 16.74
C ASP A 87 10.74 9.00 18.16
N ASP A 88 9.99 10.07 18.49
CA ASP A 88 10.06 10.72 19.80
C ASP A 88 9.72 9.77 20.98
N ASP A 89 8.89 8.75 20.72
CA ASP A 89 8.36 7.80 21.72
C ASP A 89 9.06 6.42 21.69
N GLY A 90 10.02 6.17 20.80
CA GLY A 90 10.76 4.91 20.70
C GLY A 90 9.90 3.71 20.25
N THR A 91 8.92 3.93 19.38
CA THR A 91 7.95 2.93 18.92
C THR A 91 8.08 2.54 17.45
N PHE A 92 8.94 3.24 16.70
CA PHE A 92 9.10 3.04 15.26
C PHE A 92 10.06 1.91 14.93
N ILE A 93 10.96 1.54 15.84
CA ILE A 93 11.84 0.38 15.69
C ILE A 93 11.22 -0.84 16.37
N ARG A 94 10.88 -1.87 15.58
CA ARG A 94 10.25 -3.09 16.09
C ARG A 94 11.01 -4.33 15.64
N LEU A 95 11.88 -4.83 16.51
CA LEU A 95 12.65 -6.06 16.30
C LEU A 95 12.07 -7.25 17.08
N GLY A 96 11.53 -8.22 16.35
CA GLY A 96 11.23 -9.57 16.82
C GLY A 96 12.31 -10.57 16.43
N GLU A 97 12.09 -11.85 16.71
CA GLU A 97 13.02 -12.93 16.32
C GLU A 97 13.16 -13.06 14.80
N HIS A 98 12.04 -12.92 14.08
CA HIS A 98 11.95 -13.20 12.64
C HIS A 98 11.79 -11.97 11.75
N ALA A 99 11.63 -10.78 12.34
CA ALA A 99 11.40 -9.56 11.58
C ALA A 99 11.88 -8.29 12.29
N LEU A 100 12.52 -7.41 11.52
CA LEU A 100 12.72 -6.00 11.86
C LEU A 100 11.73 -5.18 11.03
N ARG A 101 11.04 -4.24 11.69
CA ARG A 101 10.15 -3.29 11.03
C ARG A 101 10.51 -1.92 11.56
N VAL A 102 10.81 -0.99 10.65
CA VAL A 102 11.19 0.38 10.99
C VAL A 102 10.29 1.33 10.23
N ARG A 103 9.74 2.31 10.94
CA ARG A 103 9.13 3.51 10.36
C ARG A 103 10.09 4.68 10.54
N THR A 104 10.15 5.61 9.61
CA THR A 104 10.87 6.89 9.75
C THR A 104 10.10 7.95 8.98
N ASP A 105 10.28 9.22 9.31
CA ASP A 105 9.75 10.37 8.58
C ASP A 105 10.97 11.10 8.01
N ASP A 106 11.07 11.36 6.70
CA ASP A 106 12.25 12.07 6.16
C ASP A 106 12.10 13.60 6.15
N ASP A 107 11.11 14.14 6.87
CA ASP A 107 10.63 15.53 6.88
C ASP A 107 9.60 15.89 5.79
N GLU A 108 9.54 15.09 4.73
CA GLU A 108 8.62 15.28 3.60
C GLU A 108 7.52 14.21 3.58
N VAL A 109 7.81 12.97 3.97
CA VAL A 109 6.89 11.82 3.88
C VAL A 109 7.21 10.73 4.89
N ASP A 110 6.21 9.93 5.30
CA ASP A 110 6.46 8.72 6.11
C ASP A 110 7.08 7.61 5.24
N LEU A 111 8.07 6.90 5.77
CA LEU A 111 8.71 5.74 5.18
C LEU A 111 8.62 4.53 6.11
N ALA A 112 8.67 3.34 5.53
CA ALA A 112 8.94 2.15 6.30
C ALA A 112 9.83 1.17 5.54
N TYR A 113 10.67 0.46 6.27
CA TYR A 113 11.40 -0.68 5.73
C TYR A 113 11.36 -1.88 6.67
N TYR A 114 11.55 -3.05 6.09
CA TYR A 114 11.29 -4.32 6.73
C TYR A 114 12.37 -5.33 6.36
N PHE A 115 12.86 -6.05 7.35
CA PHE A 115 13.54 -7.33 7.14
C PHE A 115 12.63 -8.43 7.66
N VAL A 116 12.34 -9.43 6.84
CA VAL A 116 11.41 -10.51 7.15
C VAL A 116 12.03 -11.81 6.69
N ASP A 117 12.34 -12.71 7.62
CA ASP A 117 12.86 -14.02 7.25
C ASP A 117 11.80 -14.93 6.64
N ASP A 118 12.26 -16.08 6.14
CA ASP A 118 11.39 -17.01 5.41
C ASP A 118 10.37 -17.69 6.34
N ASP A 119 10.68 -17.82 7.63
CA ASP A 119 9.78 -18.39 8.64
C ASP A 119 8.62 -17.43 8.93
N ALA A 120 8.89 -16.13 9.12
CA ALA A 120 7.85 -15.10 9.26
C ALA A 120 6.98 -15.00 8.00
N ALA A 121 7.60 -15.02 6.81
CA ALA A 121 6.87 -14.99 5.54
C ALA A 121 5.90 -16.17 5.40
N ALA A 122 6.35 -17.38 5.79
CA ALA A 122 5.53 -18.58 5.77
C ALA A 122 4.45 -18.61 6.88
N ALA A 123 4.73 -18.04 8.04
CA ALA A 123 3.81 -18.05 9.19
C ALA A 123 2.70 -17.01 9.11
N SER A 124 2.86 -15.94 8.32
CA SER A 124 1.88 -14.84 8.22
C SER A 124 1.63 -14.37 6.79
N PRO A 125 1.26 -15.28 5.85
CA PRO A 125 1.02 -14.91 4.45
C PRO A 125 -0.16 -13.94 4.30
N ASP A 126 -1.17 -14.04 5.17
CA ASP A 126 -2.32 -13.14 5.22
C ASP A 126 -1.97 -11.69 5.61
N ARG A 127 -0.75 -11.44 6.11
CA ARG A 127 -0.23 -10.12 6.44
C ARG A 127 0.87 -9.67 5.48
N LEU A 128 1.67 -10.60 4.99
CA LEU A 128 2.91 -10.30 4.26
C LEU A 128 2.83 -10.55 2.75
N ALA A 129 1.86 -11.32 2.25
CA ALA A 129 1.84 -11.72 0.84
C ALA A 129 1.87 -10.54 -0.13
N PHE A 130 1.13 -9.46 0.14
CA PHE A 130 1.21 -8.24 -0.67
C PHE A 130 2.50 -7.48 -0.39
N LEU A 131 2.93 -7.32 0.87
CA LEU A 131 4.18 -6.61 1.21
C LEU A 131 5.38 -7.18 0.44
N LEU A 132 5.48 -8.51 0.35
CA LEU A 132 6.56 -9.24 -0.33
C LEU A 132 6.34 -9.41 -1.84
N HIS A 133 5.20 -8.95 -2.39
CA HIS A 133 4.90 -9.10 -3.81
C HIS A 133 5.55 -7.99 -4.65
N ASP A 134 6.38 -8.37 -5.62
CA ASP A 134 7.25 -7.46 -6.38
C ASP A 134 6.87 -7.30 -7.86
N THR A 135 5.94 -8.11 -8.36
CA THR A 135 5.66 -8.23 -9.80
C THR A 135 4.32 -7.60 -10.17
N TRP A 136 4.33 -6.60 -11.04
CA TRP A 136 3.10 -6.07 -11.63
C TRP A 136 2.69 -6.84 -12.89
N PRO A 137 1.40 -7.13 -13.13
CA PRO A 137 0.24 -6.88 -12.27
C PRO A 137 0.00 -7.98 -11.21
N LEU A 138 -0.95 -7.77 -10.29
CA LEU A 138 -1.43 -8.85 -9.42
C LEU A 138 -2.07 -9.97 -10.25
N PRO A 139 -2.08 -11.22 -9.75
CA PRO A 139 -2.65 -12.36 -10.49
C PRO A 139 -4.13 -12.15 -10.81
N THR A 140 -4.61 -12.85 -11.84
CA THR A 140 -5.96 -12.66 -12.39
C THR A 140 -6.84 -13.91 -12.27
N ASP A 141 -6.37 -14.95 -11.57
CA ASP A 141 -7.13 -16.18 -11.38
C ASP A 141 -8.35 -15.91 -10.49
N VAL A 142 -9.40 -16.72 -10.67
CA VAL A 142 -10.68 -16.51 -10.01
C VAL A 142 -11.22 -17.82 -9.46
N ALA A 143 -11.84 -17.74 -8.28
CA ALA A 143 -12.48 -18.89 -7.67
C ALA A 143 -13.86 -19.14 -8.30
N ALA A 144 -14.46 -20.27 -7.93
CA ALA A 144 -15.83 -20.58 -8.30
C ALA A 144 -16.83 -19.54 -7.74
N THR A 145 -17.99 -19.43 -8.37
CA THR A 145 -19.05 -18.45 -8.02
C THR A 145 -19.60 -18.59 -6.60
N ASP A 146 -19.45 -19.76 -5.98
CA ASP A 146 -19.89 -20.05 -4.60
C ASP A 146 -18.76 -19.98 -3.57
N ALA A 147 -17.55 -19.60 -4.00
CA ALA A 147 -16.42 -19.45 -3.11
C ALA A 147 -16.65 -18.29 -2.13
N VAL A 148 -16.23 -18.49 -0.89
CA VAL A 148 -16.40 -17.50 0.19
C VAL A 148 -15.03 -16.95 0.56
N PHE A 149 -14.95 -15.63 0.69
CA PHE A 149 -13.78 -14.95 1.23
C PHE A 149 -14.14 -14.32 2.59
N ASN A 150 -13.43 -14.74 3.64
CA ASN A 150 -13.47 -14.08 4.93
C ASN A 150 -12.28 -13.14 5.04
N HIS A 151 -12.54 -11.84 4.92
CA HIS A 151 -11.49 -10.83 4.95
C HIS A 151 -10.85 -10.69 6.34
N GLY A 152 -11.58 -10.93 7.43
CA GLY A 152 -11.02 -10.94 8.80
C GLY A 152 -10.46 -9.60 9.32
N VAL A 153 -10.38 -8.59 8.47
CA VAL A 153 -9.79 -7.27 8.73
C VAL A 153 -10.85 -6.17 8.78
N PRO A 154 -10.66 -5.10 9.57
CA PRO A 154 -11.56 -3.95 9.57
C PRO A 154 -11.67 -3.32 8.17
N ALA A 155 -12.91 -3.06 7.74
CA ALA A 155 -13.17 -2.37 6.48
C ALA A 155 -14.34 -1.39 6.62
N ARG A 156 -14.23 -0.24 5.94
CA ARG A 156 -15.27 0.79 5.93
C ARG A 156 -16.40 0.36 4.99
N ILE A 157 -17.61 0.22 5.51
CA ILE A 157 -18.74 -0.32 4.73
C ILE A 157 -19.45 0.82 3.99
N VAL A 158 -19.56 0.71 2.66
CA VAL A 158 -20.40 1.56 1.83
C VAL A 158 -21.51 0.72 1.20
N ARG A 159 -22.76 0.94 1.64
CA ARG A 159 -23.92 0.16 1.19
C ARG A 159 -24.57 0.82 -0.02
N LEU A 160 -24.49 0.16 -1.18
CA LEU A 160 -25.15 0.57 -2.42
C LEU A 160 -26.43 -0.23 -2.69
N VAL A 161 -26.43 -1.49 -2.27
CA VAL A 161 -27.52 -2.46 -2.45
C VAL A 161 -27.72 -3.24 -1.13
N PRO A 162 -28.81 -4.03 -1.00
CA PRO A 162 -28.93 -4.98 0.11
C PRO A 162 -27.74 -5.93 0.18
N SER A 163 -27.33 -6.31 1.40
CA SER A 163 -26.21 -7.25 1.57
C SER A 163 -26.50 -8.59 0.90
N GLY A 164 -25.49 -9.10 0.18
CA GLY A 164 -25.45 -10.43 -0.42
C GLY A 164 -24.16 -11.17 -0.05
N PRO A 165 -23.95 -12.37 -0.60
CA PRO A 165 -22.75 -13.18 -0.33
C PRO A 165 -21.48 -12.59 -0.98
N GLU A 166 -21.64 -11.82 -2.05
CA GLU A 166 -20.54 -11.16 -2.76
C GLU A 166 -20.21 -9.80 -2.11
N SER A 167 -18.98 -9.36 -2.28
CA SER A 167 -18.53 -8.03 -1.89
C SER A 167 -17.43 -7.56 -2.84
N VAL A 168 -17.41 -6.26 -3.10
CA VAL A 168 -16.26 -5.60 -3.73
C VAL A 168 -15.45 -4.89 -2.67
N PHE A 169 -14.13 -5.04 -2.73
CA PHE A 169 -13.15 -4.38 -1.89
C PHE A 169 -12.42 -3.31 -2.71
N SER A 170 -12.13 -2.19 -2.05
CA SER A 170 -11.40 -1.07 -2.63
C SER A 170 -10.27 -0.66 -1.69
N VAL A 171 -9.05 -0.77 -2.16
CA VAL A 171 -7.83 -0.38 -1.44
C VAL A 171 -7.11 0.67 -2.27
N ARG A 172 -7.01 1.88 -1.72
CA ARG A 172 -6.25 2.97 -2.32
C ARG A 172 -5.01 3.21 -1.46
N LEU A 173 -3.85 3.18 -2.10
CA LEU A 173 -2.56 3.50 -1.51
C LEU A 173 -2.12 4.82 -2.14
N CYS A 174 -1.94 5.86 -1.34
CA CYS A 174 -1.64 7.19 -1.87
C CYS A 174 -0.64 7.92 -1.00
N TRP A 175 0.06 8.88 -1.59
CA TRP A 175 1.10 9.65 -0.90
C TRP A 175 0.54 10.54 0.23
N GLU A 176 -0.74 10.90 0.18
CA GLU A 176 -1.40 11.61 1.27
C GLU A 176 -2.89 11.26 1.26
N SER A 177 -3.33 10.45 2.21
CA SER A 177 -4.75 10.14 2.38
C SER A 177 -5.52 11.41 2.78
N PRO A 178 -6.57 11.83 2.05
CA PRO A 178 -7.39 12.97 2.46
C PRO A 178 -8.12 12.77 3.80
N ASP A 179 -8.24 11.52 4.24
CA ASP A 179 -8.93 11.16 5.49
C ASP A 179 -7.96 11.16 6.70
N THR A 180 -6.66 10.94 6.49
CA THR A 180 -5.67 10.78 7.59
C THR A 180 -4.45 11.71 7.48
N TYR A 181 -4.21 12.34 6.33
CA TYR A 181 -3.02 13.15 6.01
C TYR A 181 -1.70 12.38 6.21
N ARG A 182 -1.71 11.10 5.85
CA ARG A 182 -0.60 10.14 5.99
C ARG A 182 -0.55 9.22 4.76
N ASN A 183 0.61 8.64 4.46
CA ASN A 183 0.79 7.63 3.38
C ASN A 183 0.95 6.19 3.88
N LEU A 184 1.37 5.99 5.12
CA LEU A 184 1.51 4.65 5.69
C LEU A 184 0.33 4.23 6.58
N ASP A 185 -0.20 5.17 7.36
CA ASP A 185 -1.41 5.00 8.18
C ASP A 185 -2.64 5.53 7.45
N LEU A 186 -3.09 4.74 6.50
CA LEU A 186 -4.22 5.06 5.63
C LEU A 186 -5.56 4.75 6.31
N ALA A 187 -6.64 5.30 5.77
CA ALA A 187 -7.97 5.14 6.37
C ALA A 187 -8.57 3.72 6.24
N GLY A 188 -7.84 2.76 5.69
CA GLY A 188 -8.29 1.39 5.51
C GLY A 188 -9.12 1.17 4.26
N ALA A 189 -9.31 -0.11 3.93
CA ALA A 189 -10.10 -0.55 2.79
C ALA A 189 -11.59 -0.16 2.90
N ILE A 190 -12.25 -0.04 1.76
CA ILE A 190 -13.70 0.08 1.65
C ILE A 190 -14.28 -1.25 1.18
N VAL A 191 -15.43 -1.65 1.73
CA VAL A 191 -16.19 -2.81 1.28
C VAL A 191 -17.59 -2.38 0.80
N PHE A 192 -17.97 -2.87 -0.38
CA PHE A 192 -19.28 -2.70 -1.01
C PHE A 192 -20.01 -4.05 -1.01
N PRO A 193 -20.81 -4.35 0.03
CA PRO A 193 -21.46 -5.64 0.15
C PRO A 193 -22.59 -5.81 -0.86
N GLY A 194 -22.79 -7.05 -1.32
CA GLY A 194 -23.85 -7.45 -2.24
C GLY A 194 -23.56 -7.18 -3.72
N LEU A 195 -22.32 -6.86 -4.08
CA LEU A 195 -21.92 -6.56 -5.46
C LEU A 195 -20.75 -7.43 -5.91
N THR A 196 -20.70 -7.69 -7.20
CA THR A 196 -19.49 -8.14 -7.91
C THR A 196 -18.79 -6.94 -8.54
N LEU A 197 -17.52 -7.07 -8.92
CA LEU A 197 -16.78 -5.96 -9.53
C LEU A 197 -17.45 -5.42 -10.81
N PRO A 198 -18.01 -6.27 -11.71
CA PRO A 198 -18.77 -5.82 -12.87
C PRO A 198 -20.05 -5.02 -12.53
N ASP A 199 -20.64 -5.23 -11.35
CA ASP A 199 -21.86 -4.52 -10.94
C ASP A 199 -21.57 -3.17 -10.25
N LEU A 200 -20.29 -2.92 -9.88
CA LEU A 200 -19.93 -1.79 -9.02
C LEU A 200 -20.26 -0.43 -9.65
N ALA A 201 -19.92 -0.24 -10.93
CA ALA A 201 -20.13 1.04 -11.61
C ALA A 201 -21.62 1.39 -11.66
N ALA A 202 -22.49 0.44 -12.01
CA ALA A 202 -23.94 0.63 -11.98
C ALA A 202 -24.45 0.96 -10.56
N GLY A 203 -23.94 0.26 -9.54
CA GLY A 203 -24.26 0.51 -8.13
C GLY A 203 -23.91 1.94 -7.68
N LEU A 204 -22.71 2.42 -8.01
CA LEU A 204 -22.25 3.77 -7.65
C LEU A 204 -23.12 4.88 -8.27
N ARG A 205 -23.56 4.66 -9.52
CA ARG A 205 -24.44 5.59 -10.25
C ARG A 205 -25.86 5.63 -9.70
N GLY A 206 -26.35 4.49 -9.18
CA GLY A 206 -27.72 4.34 -8.70
C GLY A 206 -28.04 5.12 -7.41
N ILE A 207 -27.02 5.61 -6.70
CA ILE A 207 -27.20 6.33 -5.44
C ILE A 207 -27.35 7.84 -5.64
N GLY A 208 -28.44 8.38 -5.07
CA GLY A 208 -28.71 9.82 -5.04
C GLY A 208 -27.72 10.60 -4.18
N ALA A 209 -27.50 11.88 -4.53
CA ALA A 209 -26.51 12.74 -3.89
C ALA A 209 -26.60 12.79 -2.34
N PRO A 210 -27.78 12.96 -1.69
CA PRO A 210 -27.87 13.05 -0.23
C PRO A 210 -27.41 11.80 0.53
N CYS A 211 -27.30 10.64 -0.13
CA CYS A 211 -26.84 9.40 0.50
C CYS A 211 -25.32 9.24 0.42
N ALA A 212 -24.65 9.99 -0.45
CA ALA A 212 -23.21 9.93 -0.68
C ALA A 212 -22.40 10.95 0.13
N ASP A 213 -23.07 11.85 0.86
CA ASP A 213 -22.45 12.92 1.68
C ASP A 213 -21.54 12.38 2.79
N ARG A 214 -21.90 11.22 3.35
CA ARG A 214 -21.19 10.55 4.44
C ARG A 214 -20.24 9.46 3.96
N TRP A 215 -20.08 9.31 2.65
CA TRP A 215 -19.19 8.28 2.13
C TRP A 215 -17.72 8.66 2.39
N PRO A 216 -16.86 7.65 2.64
CA PRO A 216 -15.43 7.83 2.57
C PRO A 216 -14.99 8.57 1.30
N HIS A 217 -13.90 9.33 1.39
CA HIS A 217 -13.37 10.08 0.27
C HIS A 217 -13.21 9.22 -0.99
N ASP A 218 -12.57 8.05 -0.87
CA ASP A 218 -12.29 7.20 -2.03
C ASP A 218 -13.56 6.67 -2.71
N ALA A 219 -14.64 6.41 -1.97
CA ALA A 219 -15.92 6.02 -2.56
C ALA A 219 -16.56 7.18 -3.35
N ARG A 220 -16.42 8.41 -2.87
CA ARG A 220 -16.87 9.61 -3.59
C ARG A 220 -16.04 9.85 -4.85
N LEU A 221 -14.72 9.68 -4.76
CA LEU A 221 -13.80 9.77 -5.89
C LEU A 221 -14.11 8.73 -6.96
N LEU A 222 -14.30 7.47 -6.56
CA LEU A 222 -14.64 6.41 -7.49
C LEU A 222 -15.96 6.69 -8.19
N ARG A 223 -17.00 7.11 -7.45
CA ARG A 223 -18.28 7.52 -8.01
C ARG A 223 -18.13 8.68 -9.00
N ALA A 224 -17.33 9.68 -8.70
CA ALA A 224 -17.12 10.84 -9.57
C ALA A 224 -16.42 10.46 -10.90
N LEU A 225 -15.56 9.44 -10.88
CA LEU A 225 -14.81 8.97 -12.04
C LEU A 225 -15.65 8.05 -12.96
N VAL A 226 -16.73 7.45 -12.47
CA VAL A 226 -17.64 6.63 -13.28
C VAL A 226 -18.51 7.51 -14.18
N ALA A 227 -18.51 7.28 -15.50
CA ALA A 227 -19.32 8.11 -16.40
C ALA A 227 -20.80 7.71 -16.39
N PRO A 228 -21.73 8.65 -16.66
CA PRO A 228 -23.12 8.32 -16.90
C PRO A 228 -23.27 7.29 -18.04
N GLY A 229 -23.80 6.12 -17.72
CA GLY A 229 -24.01 5.04 -18.70
C GLY A 229 -22.90 4.00 -18.77
N GLU A 230 -21.81 4.15 -18.00
CA GLU A 230 -20.77 3.12 -17.93
C GLU A 230 -21.09 2.05 -16.89
N ASP A 231 -20.87 0.80 -17.28
CA ASP A 231 -21.00 -0.38 -16.43
C ASP A 231 -19.64 -0.98 -16.06
N ASP A 232 -18.56 -0.52 -16.70
CA ASP A 232 -17.19 -0.98 -16.43
C ASP A 232 -16.43 0.00 -15.52
N ILE A 233 -16.04 -0.47 -14.35
CA ILE A 233 -15.24 0.31 -13.40
C ILE A 233 -13.80 0.57 -13.88
N GLY A 234 -13.29 -0.25 -14.80
CA GLY A 234 -11.96 -0.09 -15.36
C GLY A 234 -11.76 1.24 -16.07
N LEU A 235 -12.79 1.79 -16.71
CA LEU A 235 -12.73 3.12 -17.34
C LEU A 235 -12.62 4.24 -16.29
N ALA A 236 -13.20 4.05 -15.10
CA ALA A 236 -13.01 4.99 -13.99
C ALA A 236 -11.55 4.99 -13.49
N LEU A 237 -10.89 3.83 -13.45
CA LEU A 237 -9.47 3.75 -13.11
C LEU A 237 -8.55 4.34 -14.18
N GLU A 238 -8.91 4.23 -15.47
CA GLU A 238 -8.19 4.95 -16.53
C GLU A 238 -8.29 6.46 -16.38
N ARG A 239 -9.45 6.98 -15.94
CA ARG A 239 -9.59 8.39 -15.60
C ARG A 239 -8.79 8.76 -14.35
N TYR A 240 -8.73 7.88 -13.35
CA TYR A 240 -7.87 8.08 -12.19
C TYR A 240 -6.40 8.28 -12.60
N ALA A 241 -5.87 7.44 -13.50
CA ALA A 241 -4.51 7.56 -14.04
C ALA A 241 -4.22 8.91 -14.73
N ARG A 242 -5.27 9.65 -15.12
CA ARG A 242 -5.16 10.94 -15.82
C ARG A 242 -5.33 12.14 -14.90
N LEU A 243 -5.55 11.93 -13.60
CA LEU A 243 -5.65 13.04 -12.64
C LEU A 243 -4.29 13.73 -12.48
N PRO A 244 -4.22 15.05 -12.64
CA PRO A 244 -2.97 15.79 -12.57
C PRO A 244 -2.48 15.98 -11.13
N GLY A 245 -1.17 16.10 -10.99
CA GLY A 245 -0.51 16.60 -9.77
C GLY A 245 -0.66 15.71 -8.53
N TYR A 246 -0.15 16.26 -7.43
CA TYR A 246 -0.06 15.60 -6.13
C TYR A 246 -1.41 15.49 -5.44
N ALA A 247 -2.25 16.52 -5.55
CA ALA A 247 -3.51 16.59 -4.81
C ALA A 247 -4.37 15.34 -5.09
N PRO A 248 -4.55 14.43 -4.10
CA PRO A 248 -5.30 13.20 -4.30
C PRO A 248 -6.80 13.46 -4.49
N SER A 249 -7.21 14.72 -4.31
CA SER A 249 -8.57 15.22 -4.32
C SER A 249 -8.72 16.45 -5.21
N PRO A 250 -9.51 16.34 -6.29
CA PRO A 250 -10.14 17.46 -6.96
C PRO A 250 -10.87 18.38 -5.98
N ALA A 251 -10.55 19.68 -6.02
CA ALA A 251 -11.24 20.67 -5.19
C ALA A 251 -12.76 20.57 -5.40
N GLY A 252 -13.50 20.24 -4.33
CA GLY A 252 -14.96 20.22 -4.35
C GLY A 252 -15.62 18.85 -4.43
N ILE A 253 -14.88 17.73 -4.40
CA ILE A 253 -15.51 16.42 -4.26
C ILE A 253 -16.29 16.24 -2.94
N ASP A 254 -15.97 17.08 -1.94
CA ASP A 254 -16.74 17.19 -0.70
C ASP A 254 -18.06 17.94 -0.86
N ARG A 255 -18.20 18.71 -1.92
CA ARG A 255 -19.49 19.26 -2.32
C ARG A 255 -20.24 18.09 -2.92
N VAL A 256 -21.51 17.90 -2.57
CA VAL A 256 -22.27 16.69 -2.92
C VAL A 256 -23.22 17.00 -4.08
N PRO A 257 -22.74 17.32 -5.31
CA PRO A 257 -23.65 17.59 -6.40
C PRO A 257 -24.21 16.28 -6.96
N GLU A 258 -25.18 16.41 -7.86
CA GLU A 258 -25.68 15.30 -8.66
C GLU A 258 -24.54 14.60 -9.42
N HIS A 259 -24.67 13.27 -9.60
CA HIS A 259 -23.63 12.42 -10.20
C HIS A 259 -23.08 12.97 -11.53
N GLY A 260 -23.98 13.36 -12.44
CA GLY A 260 -23.58 13.87 -13.75
C GLY A 260 -22.86 15.21 -13.69
N THR A 261 -23.08 16.01 -12.63
CA THR A 261 -22.38 17.28 -12.43
C THR A 261 -20.96 17.04 -11.97
N ILE A 262 -20.75 16.24 -10.91
CA ILE A 262 -19.39 15.96 -10.42
C ILE A 262 -18.57 15.24 -11.50
N HIS A 263 -19.15 14.30 -12.23
CA HIS A 263 -18.44 13.62 -13.31
C HIS A 263 -17.95 14.60 -14.39
N ARG A 264 -18.77 15.59 -14.76
CA ARG A 264 -18.38 16.60 -15.75
C ARG A 264 -17.25 17.49 -15.24
N GLU A 265 -17.30 17.88 -13.97
CA GLU A 265 -16.24 18.65 -13.32
C GLU A 265 -14.93 17.84 -13.30
N MET A 266 -15.00 16.55 -12.97
CA MET A 266 -13.85 15.65 -13.03
C MET A 266 -13.20 15.61 -14.42
N LEU A 267 -13.99 15.50 -15.48
CA LEU A 267 -13.48 15.48 -16.85
C LEU A 267 -12.70 16.75 -17.24
N GLN A 268 -12.99 17.89 -16.62
CA GLN A 268 -12.28 19.14 -16.88
C GLN A 268 -10.88 19.17 -16.28
N LEU A 269 -10.61 18.30 -15.31
CA LEU A 269 -9.32 18.21 -14.63
C LEU A 269 -8.38 17.20 -15.28
N LEU A 270 -8.91 16.22 -16.01
CA LEU A 270 -8.12 15.14 -16.56
C LEU A 270 -7.12 15.63 -17.61
N LEU A 271 -5.90 15.12 -17.52
CA LEU A 271 -4.94 15.21 -18.61
C LEU A 271 -5.51 14.51 -19.86
N PRO A 272 -5.15 14.96 -21.08
CA PRO A 272 -5.58 14.29 -22.31
C PRO A 272 -5.19 12.80 -22.33
N GLU A 273 -3.98 12.51 -21.87
CA GLU A 273 -3.39 11.17 -21.76
C GLU A 273 -2.75 11.03 -20.37
N PRO A 274 -2.71 9.82 -19.79
CA PRO A 274 -1.98 9.58 -18.55
C PRO A 274 -0.47 9.70 -18.80
N PRO A 275 0.34 9.99 -17.77
CA PRO A 275 1.80 9.86 -17.87
C PRO A 275 2.19 8.47 -18.37
N ALA A 276 3.28 8.39 -19.15
CA ALA A 276 3.69 7.16 -19.85
C ALA A 276 4.02 6.01 -18.89
N GLU A 277 4.45 6.35 -17.69
CA GLU A 277 4.81 5.46 -16.60
C GLU A 277 3.56 4.86 -15.91
N SER A 278 2.40 5.51 -16.02
CA SER A 278 1.17 5.03 -15.38
C SER A 278 0.71 3.71 -15.97
N LEU A 279 0.35 2.76 -15.10
CA LEU A 279 -0.10 1.43 -15.49
C LEU A 279 -1.55 1.19 -15.08
N THR A 280 -2.34 0.61 -15.97
CA THR A 280 -3.71 0.17 -15.67
C THR A 280 -3.90 -1.25 -16.15
N ARG A 281 -4.47 -2.11 -15.30
CA ARG A 281 -4.86 -3.48 -15.64
C ARG A 281 -6.32 -3.70 -15.25
N ARG A 282 -7.06 -4.34 -16.16
CA ARG A 282 -8.50 -4.61 -16.02
C ARG A 282 -8.75 -6.07 -16.31
N ASP A 283 -9.30 -6.77 -15.34
CA ASP A 283 -9.81 -8.12 -15.45
C ASP A 283 -11.20 -8.16 -14.80
N PRO A 284 -12.05 -9.16 -15.10
CA PRO A 284 -13.45 -9.16 -14.66
C PRO A 284 -13.64 -9.06 -13.14
N HIS A 285 -12.70 -9.57 -12.35
CA HIS A 285 -12.79 -9.69 -10.89
C HIS A 285 -11.68 -8.94 -10.13
N ILE A 286 -10.76 -8.29 -10.87
CA ILE A 286 -9.76 -7.37 -10.33
C ILE A 286 -9.46 -6.25 -11.34
N ALA A 287 -9.46 -5.00 -10.87
CA ALA A 287 -9.01 -3.85 -11.61
C ALA A 287 -7.98 -3.10 -10.76
N GLN A 288 -6.87 -2.70 -11.37
CA GLN A 288 -5.79 -2.03 -10.66
C GLN A 288 -5.17 -0.93 -11.51
N VAL A 289 -4.76 0.14 -10.84
CA VAL A 289 -4.06 1.27 -11.45
C VAL A 289 -2.90 1.68 -10.56
N ALA A 290 -1.77 1.96 -11.19
CA ALA A 290 -0.63 2.66 -10.62
C ALA A 290 -0.52 4.00 -11.38
N ARG A 291 -1.06 5.06 -10.78
CA ARG A 291 -1.02 6.43 -11.32
C ARG A 291 0.34 7.02 -10.98
N TYR A 292 1.15 7.26 -11.99
CA TYR A 292 2.41 7.98 -11.83
C TYR A 292 2.15 9.45 -11.52
N ILE A 293 2.86 9.97 -10.53
CA ILE A 293 2.79 11.36 -10.10
C ILE A 293 3.99 12.10 -10.69
N ASP A 294 5.19 11.76 -10.22
CA ASP A 294 6.49 12.21 -10.72
C ASP A 294 7.62 11.35 -10.11
N SER A 295 8.87 11.70 -10.38
CA SER A 295 10.05 10.97 -9.90
C SER A 295 10.28 11.10 -8.40
N PHE A 296 9.55 11.99 -7.72
CA PHE A 296 9.74 12.27 -6.30
C PHE A 296 8.65 11.64 -5.43
N PHE A 297 7.41 11.55 -5.91
CA PHE A 297 6.30 10.89 -5.21
C PHE A 297 5.99 9.49 -5.75
N GLY A 298 6.55 9.13 -6.91
CA GLY A 298 6.37 7.82 -7.53
C GLY A 298 4.93 7.59 -7.97
N PHE A 299 4.28 6.58 -7.38
CA PHE A 299 2.95 6.13 -7.79
C PHE A 299 1.92 6.19 -6.65
N ASP A 300 0.69 6.58 -7.01
CA ASP A 300 -0.50 6.23 -6.25
C ASP A 300 -1.11 4.95 -6.82
N GLN A 301 -1.53 4.01 -5.96
CA GLN A 301 -2.20 2.79 -6.38
C GLN A 301 -3.68 2.77 -6.00
N TRP A 302 -4.48 2.12 -6.84
CA TRP A 302 -5.84 1.76 -6.47
C TRP A 302 -6.16 0.36 -6.98
N PHE A 303 -6.53 -0.52 -6.06
CA PHE A 303 -6.97 -1.88 -6.31
C PHE A 303 -8.45 -2.02 -6.00
N LEU A 304 -9.19 -2.58 -6.94
CA LEU A 304 -10.59 -2.95 -6.81
C LEU A 304 -10.71 -4.44 -7.14
N PHE A 305 -11.23 -5.25 -6.22
CA PHE A 305 -11.39 -6.68 -6.44
C PHE A 305 -12.62 -7.20 -5.73
N ASP A 306 -13.21 -8.29 -6.20
CA ASP A 306 -14.38 -8.88 -5.56
C ASP A 306 -14.09 -10.22 -4.85
N THR A 307 -15.12 -10.77 -4.20
CA THR A 307 -15.06 -12.04 -3.47
C THR A 307 -14.43 -13.17 -4.28
N ARG A 308 -14.62 -13.22 -5.61
CA ARG A 308 -14.10 -14.33 -6.42
C ARG A 308 -12.60 -14.28 -6.60
N TRP A 309 -12.06 -13.09 -6.85
CA TRP A 309 -10.61 -12.89 -6.87
C TRP A 309 -10.02 -13.11 -5.47
N ALA A 310 -10.66 -12.53 -4.45
CA ALA A 310 -10.18 -12.64 -3.08
C ALA A 310 -10.20 -14.10 -2.57
N ALA A 311 -11.17 -14.91 -2.98
CA ALA A 311 -11.22 -16.32 -2.64
C ALA A 311 -10.18 -17.17 -3.40
N ALA A 312 -9.73 -16.75 -4.59
CA ALA A 312 -8.62 -17.39 -5.30
C ALA A 312 -7.26 -17.02 -4.71
N HIS A 313 -7.14 -15.82 -4.14
CA HIS A 313 -5.90 -15.26 -3.60
C HIS A 313 -6.08 -14.75 -2.16
N PRO A 314 -6.51 -15.60 -1.21
CA PRO A 314 -6.97 -15.14 0.10
C PRO A 314 -5.90 -14.43 0.93
N ASP A 315 -4.66 -14.88 0.83
CA ASP A 315 -3.56 -14.29 1.59
C ASP A 315 -3.11 -12.96 1.00
N LEU A 316 -3.05 -12.86 -0.33
CA LEU A 316 -2.77 -11.60 -1.03
C LEU A 316 -3.87 -10.56 -0.77
N ALA A 317 -5.14 -10.98 -0.83
CA ALA A 317 -6.28 -10.11 -0.56
C ALA A 317 -6.27 -9.59 0.88
N ARG A 318 -6.09 -10.45 1.88
CA ARG A 318 -5.98 -10.02 3.28
C ARG A 318 -4.77 -9.12 3.51
N SER A 319 -3.62 -9.49 2.97
CA SER A 319 -2.39 -8.71 3.13
C SER A 319 -2.55 -7.32 2.53
N LEU A 320 -3.17 -7.19 1.35
CA LEU A 320 -3.45 -5.91 0.72
C LEU A 320 -4.43 -5.04 1.55
N LEU A 321 -5.47 -5.65 2.14
CA LEU A 321 -6.39 -4.94 3.02
C LEU A 321 -5.69 -4.43 4.30
N CYS A 322 -4.82 -5.24 4.90
CA CYS A 322 -3.99 -4.84 6.03
C CYS A 322 -3.03 -3.70 5.65
N TYR A 323 -2.35 -3.84 4.51
CA TYR A 323 -1.37 -2.88 4.01
C TYR A 323 -1.97 -1.47 3.80
N GLY A 324 -3.24 -1.41 3.40
CA GLY A 324 -3.99 -0.17 3.26
C GLY A 324 -4.49 0.45 4.56
N THR A 325 -4.07 -0.03 5.73
CA THR A 325 -4.56 0.42 7.05
C THR A 325 -3.44 0.95 7.95
N HIS A 326 -2.28 0.29 7.97
CA HIS A 326 -1.22 0.62 8.91
C HIS A 326 0.17 0.37 8.30
N TRP A 327 1.19 1.05 8.84
CA TRP A 327 2.57 0.83 8.42
C TRP A 327 3.12 -0.54 8.84
N ASP A 328 2.84 -0.98 10.08
CA ASP A 328 3.24 -2.31 10.57
C ASP A 328 2.21 -3.38 10.13
N PRO A 329 2.59 -4.38 9.31
CA PRO A 329 1.69 -5.45 8.87
C PRO A 329 1.14 -6.34 10.00
N TYR A 330 1.72 -6.26 11.21
CA TYR A 330 1.32 -7.06 12.36
C TYR A 330 0.28 -6.38 13.29
N GLU A 331 -0.05 -5.10 13.07
CA GLU A 331 -0.98 -4.33 13.92
C GLU A 331 -2.40 -4.16 13.36
N ALA A 332 -2.67 -4.66 12.14
CA ALA A 332 -3.93 -4.47 11.44
C ALA A 332 -5.13 -5.26 12.02
#